data_AF-A0A067EPW8-F1
#
_entry.id   AF-A0A067EPW8-F1
#
_cell.length_a   1.000
_cell.length_b   1.000
_cell.length_c   1.000
_cell.angle_alpha   90.00
_cell.angle_beta   90.00
_cell.angle_gamma   90.00
#
_symmetry.space_group_name_H-M   'P 1'
#
loop_
_entity.id
_entity.type
_entity.pdbx_description
1 polymer ?
#
loop_
_entity_poly.entity_id
_entity_poly.type
_entity_poly.pdbx_seq_one_letter_code
_entity_poly.pdbx_strand_id
1 'polypeptide(L)'
;MAIAAAAVIVPLGLLFFISGLVVNLIQAVCFVTIRPLSKNTYRRINRWVAELLWLELVWIVDWWAGVKIKLFVDRETYRLMGKEHALVVSNHKSDIDWLVGWVLAQRSGCLGSTLAVMKKSSKFLPVIGWSMWFSEYLFLERNWAKDESTLK
;
A
#
# COMPACT_ATOMS: atom_id res chain seq x y z
N MET A 1 4.14 4.73 31.73
CA MET A 1 3.82 5.10 30.32
C MET A 1 4.52 4.19 29.31
N ALA A 2 5.84 3.95 29.40
CA ALA A 2 6.57 3.09 28.46
C ALA A 2 6.06 1.63 28.41
N ILE A 3 5.77 1.01 29.55
CA ILE A 3 5.28 -0.38 29.63
C ILE A 3 3.90 -0.52 28.95
N ALA A 4 3.01 0.45 29.15
CA ALA A 4 1.68 0.44 28.52
C ALA A 4 1.76 0.61 27.00
N ALA A 5 2.66 1.47 26.50
CA ALA A 5 2.90 1.61 25.08
C ALA A 5 3.49 0.32 24.48
N ALA A 6 4.47 -0.29 25.14
CA ALA A 6 5.08 -1.54 24.71
C ALA A 6 4.07 -2.71 24.67
N ALA A 7 3.17 -2.78 25.66
CA ALA A 7 2.12 -3.80 25.72
C ALA A 7 1.15 -3.76 24.54
N VAL A 8 1.07 -2.64 23.81
CA VAL A 8 0.23 -2.50 22.62
C VAL A 8 1.06 -2.57 21.34
N ILE A 9 2.19 -1.87 21.27
CA ILE A 9 3.02 -1.80 20.06
C ILE A 9 3.65 -3.16 19.73
N VAL A 10 4.13 -3.91 20.74
CA VAL A 10 4.81 -5.18 20.49
C VAL A 10 3.85 -6.23 19.89
N PRO A 11 2.66 -6.49 20.46
CA PRO A 11 1.71 -7.41 19.84
C PRO A 11 1.27 -6.99 18.44
N LEU A 12 1.03 -5.70 18.21
CA LEU A 12 0.66 -5.18 16.89
C LEU A 12 1.78 -5.38 15.86
N GLY A 13 3.02 -5.10 16.27
CA GLY A 13 4.19 -5.34 15.42
C GLY A 13 4.38 -6.82 15.10
N LEU A 14 4.27 -7.70 16.10
CA LEU A 14 4.36 -9.16 15.90
C LEU A 14 3.25 -9.67 14.98
N LEU A 15 2.02 -9.20 15.16
CA LEU A 15 0.90 -9.52 14.29
C LEU A 15 1.24 -9.16 12.85
N PHE A 16 1.60 -7.89 12.59
CA PHE A 16 1.95 -7.38 11.27
C PHE A 16 3.09 -8.15 10.60
N PHE A 17 4.14 -8.49 11.37
CA PHE A 17 5.26 -9.25 10.81
C PHE A 17 4.87 -10.69 10.48
N ILE A 18 4.14 -11.38 11.37
CA ILE A 18 3.75 -12.77 11.15
C ILE A 18 2.76 -12.87 9.98
N SER A 19 1.67 -12.08 10.02
CA SER A 19 0.69 -12.05 8.94
C SER A 19 1.30 -11.60 7.62
N GLY A 20 2.16 -10.58 7.67
CA GLY A 20 2.87 -10.05 6.53
C GLY A 20 3.79 -11.06 5.85
N LEU A 21 4.53 -11.86 6.64
CA LEU A 21 5.35 -12.94 6.10
C LEU A 21 4.51 -14.04 5.45
N VAL A 22 3.36 -14.39 6.03
CA VAL A 22 2.40 -15.32 5.42
C VAL A 22 1.87 -14.76 4.10
N VAL A 23 1.48 -13.49 4.07
CA VAL A 23 1.06 -12.78 2.86
C VAL A 23 2.17 -12.83 1.80
N ASN A 24 3.41 -12.48 2.13
CA ASN A 24 4.52 -12.53 1.17
C ASN A 24 4.80 -13.94 0.66
N LEU A 25 4.66 -14.97 1.50
CA LEU A 25 4.81 -16.35 1.07
C LEU A 25 3.75 -16.71 0.01
N ILE A 26 2.49 -16.34 0.25
CA ILE A 26 1.40 -16.53 -0.73
C ILE A 26 1.72 -15.77 -2.01
N GLN A 27 2.14 -14.50 -1.92
CA GLN A 27 2.50 -13.69 -3.08
C GLN A 27 3.66 -14.31 -3.88
N ALA A 28 4.69 -14.81 -3.20
CA ALA A 28 5.83 -15.48 -3.83
C ALA A 28 5.41 -16.75 -4.56
N VAL A 29 4.58 -17.59 -3.94
CA VAL A 29 4.02 -18.79 -4.57
C VAL A 29 3.20 -18.42 -5.80
N CYS A 30 2.29 -17.45 -5.70
CA CYS A 30 1.50 -16.97 -6.84
C CYS A 30 2.39 -16.36 -7.95
N PHE A 31 3.47 -15.66 -7.57
CA PHE A 31 4.40 -15.06 -8.52
C PHE A 31 5.15 -16.11 -9.34
N VAL A 32 5.56 -17.22 -8.72
CA VAL A 32 6.27 -18.31 -9.42
C VAL A 32 5.30 -19.20 -10.21
N THR A 33 4.10 -19.46 -9.69
CA THR A 33 3.19 -20.46 -10.27
C THR A 33 2.14 -19.87 -11.21
N ILE A 34 1.58 -18.69 -10.89
CA ILE A 34 0.44 -18.11 -11.62
C ILE A 34 0.90 -17.03 -12.60
N ARG A 35 1.82 -16.16 -12.18
CA ARG A 35 2.25 -15.00 -13.00
C ARG A 35 2.83 -15.38 -14.37
N PRO A 36 3.61 -16.48 -14.53
CA PRO A 36 4.11 -16.88 -15.86
C PRO A 36 2.99 -17.31 -16.82
N LEU A 37 1.89 -17.85 -16.28
CA LEU A 37 0.74 -18.32 -17.07
C LEU A 37 -0.21 -17.17 -17.43
N SER A 38 -0.49 -16.28 -16.47
CA SER A 38 -1.36 -15.12 -16.69
C SER A 38 -1.07 -13.99 -15.71
N LYS A 39 -0.55 -12.88 -16.24
CA LYS A 39 -0.35 -11.65 -15.46
C LYS A 39 -1.66 -11.10 -14.91
N ASN A 40 -2.75 -11.19 -15.67
CA ASN A 40 -4.05 -10.66 -15.26
C ASN A 40 -4.64 -11.46 -14.08
N THR A 41 -4.54 -12.79 -14.13
CA THR A 41 -4.99 -13.65 -13.03
C THR A 41 -4.16 -13.41 -11.79
N TYR A 42 -2.83 -13.35 -11.94
CA TYR A 42 -1.92 -13.00 -10.85
C TYR A 42 -2.30 -11.67 -10.19
N ARG A 43 -2.47 -10.60 -10.98
CA ARG A 43 -2.85 -9.27 -10.46
C ARG A 43 -4.18 -9.29 -9.70
N ARG A 44 -5.19 -10.00 -10.22
CA ARG A 44 -6.51 -10.13 -9.57
C ARG A 44 -6.41 -10.83 -8.22
N ILE A 45 -5.66 -11.92 -8.13
CA ILE A 45 -5.44 -12.66 -6.87
C ILE A 45 -4.61 -11.80 -5.91
N ASN A 46 -3.49 -11.26 -6.39
CA ASN A 46 -2.57 -10.49 -5.59
C ASN A 46 -3.21 -9.22 -5.02
N ARG A 47 -4.17 -8.60 -5.73
CA ARG A 47 -4.99 -7.49 -5.20
C ARG A 47 -5.61 -7.86 -3.85
N TRP A 48 -6.30 -9.01 -3.77
CA TRP A 48 -6.96 -9.46 -2.54
C TRP A 48 -5.95 -9.82 -1.45
N VAL A 49 -4.86 -10.51 -1.83
CA VAL A 49 -3.81 -10.92 -0.89
C VAL A 49 -3.10 -9.72 -0.28
N ALA A 50 -2.76 -8.71 -1.09
CA ALA A 50 -2.11 -7.48 -0.61
C ALA A 50 -3.07 -6.64 0.25
N GLU A 51 -4.36 -6.60 -0.09
CA GLU A 51 -5.37 -5.87 0.69
C GLU A 51 -5.44 -6.35 2.14
N LEU A 52 -5.24 -7.66 2.41
CA LEU A 52 -5.18 -8.18 3.78
C LEU A 52 -4.13 -7.48 4.63
N LEU A 53 -2.94 -7.24 4.06
CA LEU A 53 -1.85 -6.55 4.76
C LEU A 53 -2.11 -5.04 4.89
N TRP A 54 -2.71 -4.42 3.87
CA TRP A 54 -3.07 -2.99 3.92
C TRP A 54 -4.14 -2.69 4.96
N LEU A 55 -5.11 -3.59 5.12
CA LEU A 55 -6.16 -3.47 6.11
C LEU A 55 -5.64 -3.41 7.54
N GLU A 56 -4.56 -4.12 7.86
CA GLU A 56 -3.95 -4.04 9.20
C GLU A 56 -3.43 -2.63 9.51
N LEU A 57 -2.79 -1.98 8.53
CA LEU A 57 -2.28 -0.61 8.70
C LEU A 57 -3.41 0.41 8.73
N VAL A 58 -4.43 0.26 7.87
CA VAL A 58 -5.63 1.11 7.89
C VAL A 58 -6.36 0.97 9.23
N TRP A 59 -6.48 -0.25 9.75
CA TRP A 59 -7.11 -0.51 11.05
C TRP A 59 -6.35 0.18 12.20
N ILE A 60 -5.01 0.16 12.20
CA ILE A 60 -4.23 0.90 13.20
C ILE A 60 -4.52 2.40 13.13
N VAL A 61 -4.63 2.98 11.93
CA VAL A 61 -4.91 4.41 11.75
C VAL A 61 -6.32 4.79 12.19
N ASP A 62 -7.34 4.06 11.74
CA ASP A 62 -8.75 4.38 12.01
C ASP A 62 -9.15 4.01 13.45
N TRP A 63 -8.80 2.80 13.93
CA TRP A 63 -9.28 2.26 15.20
C TRP A 63 -8.35 2.60 16.38
N TRP A 64 -7.06 2.31 16.26
CA TRP A 64 -6.13 2.45 17.38
C TRP A 64 -5.67 3.91 17.58
N ALA A 65 -5.22 4.57 16.50
CA ALA A 65 -4.78 5.96 16.56
C ALA A 65 -5.95 6.96 16.58
N GLY A 66 -7.15 6.53 16.17
CA GLY A 66 -8.36 7.36 16.17
C GLY A 66 -8.32 8.54 15.20
N VAL A 67 -7.52 8.46 14.13
CA VAL A 67 -7.30 9.56 13.19
C VAL A 67 -8.60 9.88 12.45
N LYS A 68 -9.03 11.14 12.49
CA LYS A 68 -10.26 11.59 11.81
C LYS A 68 -9.94 12.22 10.45
N ILE A 69 -10.11 11.44 9.40
CA ILE A 69 -9.98 11.91 8.00
C ILE A 69 -11.33 12.47 7.53
N LYS A 70 -11.34 13.75 7.17
CA LYS A 70 -12.47 14.47 6.57
C LYS A 70 -12.21 14.67 5.08
N LEU A 71 -13.14 14.21 4.24
CA LEU A 71 -13.07 14.35 2.79
C LEU A 71 -14.00 15.47 2.34
N PHE A 72 -13.46 16.43 1.60
CA PHE A 72 -14.23 17.49 0.95
C PHE A 72 -14.13 17.29 -0.57
N VAL A 73 -15.25 16.98 -1.19
CA VAL A 73 -15.33 16.65 -2.61
C VAL A 73 -16.74 16.96 -3.12
N ASP A 74 -16.87 17.29 -4.40
CA ASP A 74 -18.18 17.46 -5.03
C ASP A 74 -18.91 16.11 -5.21
N ARG A 75 -20.21 16.16 -5.45
CA ARG A 75 -21.07 14.97 -5.52
C ARG A 75 -20.77 14.09 -6.74
N GLU A 76 -20.32 14.67 -7.84
CA GLU A 76 -20.02 13.93 -9.08
C GLU A 76 -18.76 13.11 -8.88
N THR A 77 -17.67 13.74 -8.45
CA THR A 77 -16.41 13.06 -8.13
C THR A 77 -16.61 11.98 -7.07
N TYR A 78 -17.35 12.26 -5.99
CA TYR A 78 -17.62 11.28 -4.94
C TYR A 78 -18.29 10.00 -5.47
N ARG A 79 -19.17 10.11 -6.48
CA ARG A 79 -19.86 8.95 -7.07
C ARG A 79 -18.95 8.07 -7.91
N LEU A 80 -17.86 8.62 -8.44
CA LEU A 80 -16.88 7.95 -9.29
C LEU A 80 -15.74 7.30 -8.49
N MET A 81 -15.48 7.77 -7.26
CA MET A 81 -14.44 7.21 -6.39
C MET A 81 -14.55 5.67 -6.27
N GLY A 82 -13.45 4.98 -6.56
CA GLY A 82 -13.35 3.52 -6.51
C GLY A 82 -13.98 2.76 -7.68
N LYS A 83 -14.63 3.45 -8.63
CA LYS A 83 -15.31 2.84 -9.78
C LYS A 83 -14.58 3.01 -11.11
N GLU A 84 -13.53 3.83 -11.14
CA GLU A 84 -12.71 4.09 -12.31
C GLU A 84 -11.22 4.05 -11.99
N HIS A 85 -10.40 4.02 -13.04
CA HIS A 85 -8.96 4.21 -12.91
C HIS A 85 -8.67 5.70 -12.72
N ALA A 86 -7.98 6.04 -11.63
CA ALA A 86 -7.64 7.42 -11.32
C ALA A 86 -6.14 7.58 -11.07
N LEU A 87 -5.58 8.69 -11.54
CA LEU A 87 -4.27 9.18 -11.12
C LEU A 87 -4.49 10.26 -10.06
N VAL A 88 -4.11 9.97 -8.82
CA VAL A 88 -4.23 10.92 -7.72
C VAL A 88 -2.90 11.64 -7.54
N VAL A 89 -2.91 12.96 -7.72
CA VAL A 89 -1.75 13.83 -7.46
C VAL A 89 -2.03 14.60 -6.17
N SER A 90 -1.18 14.42 -5.17
CA SER A 90 -1.28 15.12 -3.89
C SER A 90 0.01 15.88 -3.59
N ASN A 91 -0.09 16.92 -2.76
CA ASN A 91 1.08 17.43 -2.06
C ASN A 91 1.60 16.36 -1.08
N HIS A 92 2.88 16.45 -0.71
CA HIS A 92 3.50 15.57 0.28
C HIS A 92 4.13 16.42 1.39
N LYS A 93 3.54 16.38 2.58
CA LYS A 93 3.91 17.17 3.75
C LYS A 93 4.36 16.32 4.93
N SER A 94 3.85 15.10 5.07
CA SER A 94 4.15 14.19 6.17
C SER A 94 4.53 12.79 5.69
N ASP A 95 5.40 12.12 6.45
CA ASP A 95 5.82 10.75 6.18
C ASP A 95 4.66 9.73 6.18
N ILE A 96 3.50 10.08 6.75
CA ILE A 96 2.32 9.23 6.82
C ILE A 96 1.22 9.60 5.81
N ASP A 97 1.46 10.55 4.90
CA ASP A 97 0.43 10.99 3.93
C ASP A 97 -0.11 9.82 3.08
N TRP A 98 0.75 8.86 2.75
CA TRP A 98 0.38 7.67 1.98
C TRP A 98 -0.65 6.80 2.71
N LEU A 99 -0.62 6.74 4.04
CA LEU A 99 -1.63 6.03 4.84
C LEU A 99 -2.99 6.71 4.75
N VAL A 100 -3.05 8.05 4.68
CA VAL A 100 -4.30 8.77 4.45
C VAL A 100 -4.88 8.41 3.09
N GLY A 101 -4.03 8.31 2.06
CA GLY A 101 -4.43 7.82 0.74
C GLY A 101 -5.02 6.41 0.77
N TRP A 102 -4.41 5.50 1.54
CA TRP A 102 -4.94 4.15 1.73
C TRP A 102 -6.25 4.11 2.49
N VAL A 103 -6.44 4.92 3.53
CA VAL A 103 -7.74 5.03 4.22
C VAL A 103 -8.82 5.52 3.25
N LEU A 104 -8.52 6.51 2.39
CA LEU A 104 -9.46 6.97 1.37
C LEU A 104 -9.79 5.87 0.35
N ALA A 105 -8.79 5.10 -0.09
CA ALA A 105 -8.99 3.97 -1.00
C ALA A 105 -9.82 2.86 -0.35
N GLN A 106 -9.60 2.58 0.95
CA GLN A 106 -10.40 1.63 1.71
C GLN A 106 -11.86 2.07 1.78
N ARG A 107 -12.11 3.34 2.12
CA ARG A 107 -13.46 3.91 2.16
C ARG A 107 -14.15 3.95 0.79
N SER A 108 -13.37 3.85 -0.29
CA SER A 108 -13.85 3.79 -1.68
C SER A 108 -13.93 2.35 -2.23
N GLY A 109 -13.53 1.32 -1.45
CA GLY A 109 -13.58 -0.08 -1.87
C GLY A 109 -12.51 -0.51 -2.89
N CYS A 110 -11.39 0.23 -2.97
CA CYS A 110 -10.33 -0.02 -3.95
C CYS A 110 -8.92 -0.18 -3.35
N LEU A 111 -8.79 -0.44 -2.04
CA LEU A 111 -7.51 -0.49 -1.33
C LEU A 111 -6.48 -1.41 -1.99
N GLY A 112 -6.81 -2.67 -2.28
CA GLY A 112 -5.89 -3.62 -2.91
C GLY A 112 -5.45 -3.25 -4.33
N SER A 113 -6.14 -2.30 -4.98
CA SER A 113 -5.81 -1.80 -6.31
C SER A 113 -4.96 -0.52 -6.28
N THR A 114 -4.63 -0.01 -5.10
CA THR A 114 -3.78 1.18 -4.97
C THR A 114 -2.34 0.86 -5.35
N LEU A 115 -1.74 1.76 -6.14
CA LEU A 115 -0.32 1.73 -6.49
C LEU A 115 0.26 3.11 -6.20
N ALA A 116 1.40 3.14 -5.52
CA ALA A 116 2.14 4.37 -5.27
C ALA A 116 3.44 4.41 -6.08
N VAL A 117 3.88 5.62 -6.39
CA VAL A 117 5.22 5.88 -6.89
C VAL A 117 6.14 6.09 -5.69
N MET A 118 7.18 5.28 -5.57
CA MET A 118 8.00 5.20 -4.37
C MET A 118 9.49 5.17 -4.68
N LYS A 119 10.31 5.48 -3.68
CA LYS A 119 11.77 5.36 -3.78
C LYS A 119 12.16 3.89 -3.96
N LYS A 120 13.09 3.58 -4.88
CA LYS A 120 13.57 2.21 -5.12
C LYS A 120 14.06 1.49 -3.86
N SER A 121 14.65 2.21 -2.89
CA SER A 121 15.10 1.59 -1.64
C SER A 121 13.96 1.03 -0.79
N SER A 122 12.74 1.58 -0.91
CA SER A 122 11.59 1.15 -0.09
C SER A 122 11.15 -0.27 -0.39
N LYS A 123 11.46 -0.81 -1.58
CA LYS A 123 11.15 -2.21 -1.93
C LYS A 123 11.90 -3.23 -1.07
N PHE A 124 12.97 -2.82 -0.39
CA PHE A 124 13.78 -3.70 0.46
C PHE A 124 13.29 -3.74 1.91
N LEU A 125 12.28 -2.93 2.26
CA LEU A 125 11.64 -3.04 3.57
C LEU A 125 10.98 -4.41 3.69
N PRO A 126 11.26 -5.16 4.78
CA PRO A 126 10.65 -6.47 4.99
C PRO A 126 9.14 -6.31 5.08
N VAL A 127 8.42 -7.35 4.67
CA VAL A 127 6.95 -7.38 4.65
C VAL A 127 6.34 -6.41 3.63
N ILE A 128 6.28 -5.12 3.97
CA ILE A 128 5.59 -4.09 3.19
C ILE A 128 6.27 -3.81 1.86
N GLY A 129 7.60 -3.63 1.86
CA GLY A 129 8.35 -3.32 0.65
C GLY A 129 8.32 -4.48 -0.35
N TRP A 130 8.41 -5.71 0.15
CA TRP A 130 8.24 -6.92 -0.66
C TRP A 130 6.82 -7.05 -1.19
N SER A 131 5.81 -6.79 -0.38
CA SER A 131 4.41 -6.86 -0.82
C SER A 131 4.08 -5.81 -1.89
N MET A 132 4.61 -4.59 -1.75
CA MET A 132 4.53 -3.54 -2.78
C MET A 132 5.23 -3.97 -4.08
N TRP A 133 6.37 -4.65 -3.97
CA TRP A 133 7.08 -5.18 -5.14
C TRP A 133 6.29 -6.26 -5.86
N PHE A 134 5.74 -7.24 -5.13
CA PHE A 134 4.84 -8.24 -5.71
C PHE A 134 3.58 -7.61 -6.31
N SER A 135 3.12 -6.50 -5.76
CA SER A 135 1.99 -5.72 -6.27
C SER A 135 2.33 -4.79 -7.43
N GLU A 136 3.55 -4.87 -7.98
CA GLU A 136 3.99 -4.11 -9.14
C GLU A 136 3.92 -2.58 -8.94
N TYR A 137 4.22 -2.09 -7.73
CA TYR A 137 4.38 -0.66 -7.44
C TYR A 137 5.50 -0.03 -8.30
N LEU A 138 5.39 1.28 -8.54
CA LEU A 138 6.36 2.02 -9.35
C LEU A 138 7.53 2.49 -8.47
N PHE A 139 8.74 2.00 -8.75
CA PHE A 139 9.94 2.32 -7.99
C PHE A 139 10.90 3.20 -8.78
N LEU A 140 11.22 4.39 -8.26
CA LEU A 140 12.11 5.35 -8.91
C LEU A 140 13.55 5.29 -8.38
N GLU A 141 14.52 5.28 -9.30
CA GLU A 141 15.92 5.62 -9.02
C GLU A 141 16.05 7.13 -9.09
N ARG A 142 16.21 7.82 -7.95
CA ARG A 142 16.35 9.28 -7.92
C ARG A 142 17.79 9.68 -8.27
N ASN A 143 18.19 9.52 -9.52
CA ASN A 143 19.55 9.80 -9.99
C ASN A 143 19.52 10.66 -11.27
N TRP A 144 19.57 11.98 -11.08
CA TRP A 144 19.53 12.96 -12.15
C TRP A 144 20.52 12.68 -13.29
N ALA A 145 21.76 12.31 -12.97
CA ALA A 145 22.80 12.06 -13.97
C ALA A 145 22.46 10.89 -14.91
N LYS A 146 21.65 9.93 -14.43
CA LYS A 146 21.12 8.84 -15.27
C LYS A 146 19.87 9.27 -16.04
N ASP A 147 19.01 10.04 -15.39
CA ASP A 147 17.67 10.34 -15.89
C ASP A 147 17.66 11.48 -16.94
N GLU A 148 18.63 12.40 -16.88
CA GLU A 148 18.69 13.60 -17.73
C GLU A 148 18.64 13.29 -19.23
N SER A 149 19.29 12.21 -19.68
CA SER A 149 19.33 11.83 -21.10
C SER A 149 18.00 11.29 -21.64
N THR A 150 17.08 10.87 -20.75
CA THR A 150 15.77 10.32 -21.14
C THR A 150 14.68 11.41 -21.17
N LEU A 151 14.95 12.58 -20.59
CA LEU A 151 14.01 13.70 -20.46
C LEU A 151 14.27 14.85 -21.46
N LYS A 152 15.35 14.76 -22.25
CA LYS A 152 15.67 15.68 -23.34
C LYS A 152 15.19 15.11 -24.68
#